data_AF-A0A913YDP0-F1
#
_entry.id   AF-A0A913YDP0-F1
#
_cell.length_a   1.000
_cell.length_b   1.000
_cell.length_c   1.000
_cell.angle_alpha   90.00
_cell.angle_beta   90.00
_cell.angle_gamma   90.00
#
_symmetry.space_group_name_H-M   'P 1'
#
loop_
_entity.id
_entity.type
_entity.pdbx_description
1 polymer ?
#
loop_
_entity_poly.entity_id
_entity_poly.type
_entity_poly.pdbx_seq_one_letter_code
_entity_poly.pdbx_strand_id
1 'polypeptide(L)'
;MQCVSHSLPAQAWSASYSLLLEAIKGYNIDLDPLKFLKGHPNGWPTLQIRLLHELVYTARRLGDPALAVRHMKFLLHTMHEHLSDAELSDLAGGLDTLSKQCSGSVPSSPSSPNDKLSLHFFPEVSLTKMPLVRSFKVHQLPMHLKPVGRKATSAVNSPSIGPFIF
;
A
#
# COMPACT_ATOMS: atom_id res chain seq x y z
N MET A 1 -6.38 1.20 -21.07
CA MET A 1 -5.93 -0.18 -21.37
C MET A 1 -6.06 -1.04 -20.12
N GLN A 2 -7.25 -1.50 -19.81
CA GLN A 2 -7.45 -2.42 -18.69
C GLN A 2 -7.17 -3.83 -19.19
N CYS A 3 -6.36 -4.60 -18.46
CA CYS A 3 -5.91 -5.91 -18.94
C CYS A 3 -6.92 -7.04 -18.62
N VAL A 4 -7.91 -6.76 -17.77
CA VAL A 4 -8.91 -7.73 -17.32
C VAL A 4 -10.29 -7.08 -17.34
N SER A 5 -11.31 -7.76 -17.87
CA SER A 5 -12.69 -7.25 -17.89
C SER A 5 -13.28 -7.13 -16.48
N HIS A 6 -14.01 -6.04 -16.21
CA HIS A 6 -14.71 -5.83 -14.93
C HIS A 6 -15.83 -6.85 -14.65
N SER A 7 -16.41 -7.41 -15.72
CA SER A 7 -17.57 -8.32 -15.65
C SER A 7 -17.15 -9.75 -15.99
N LEU A 8 -16.24 -10.29 -15.17
CA LEU A 8 -15.86 -11.70 -15.25
C LEU A 8 -16.63 -12.53 -14.23
N PRO A 9 -17.07 -13.74 -14.61
CA PRO A 9 -17.64 -14.69 -13.65
C PRO A 9 -16.58 -15.07 -12.60
N ALA A 10 -17.03 -15.40 -11.38
CA ALA A 10 -16.15 -15.66 -10.23
C ALA A 10 -15.01 -16.67 -10.54
N GLN A 11 -15.32 -17.70 -11.33
CA GLN A 11 -14.37 -18.76 -11.73
C GLN A 11 -13.26 -18.29 -12.69
N ALA A 12 -13.48 -17.20 -13.44
CA ALA A 12 -12.50 -16.70 -14.41
C ALA A 12 -11.39 -15.84 -13.79
N TRP A 13 -11.55 -15.37 -12.54
CA TRP A 13 -10.52 -14.56 -11.87
C TRP A 13 -9.23 -15.33 -11.61
N SER A 14 -9.33 -16.62 -11.26
CA SER A 14 -8.14 -17.48 -11.04
C SER A 14 -7.34 -17.71 -12.33
N ALA A 15 -8.04 -17.97 -13.44
CA ALA A 15 -7.42 -18.08 -14.75
C ALA A 15 -6.79 -16.73 -15.19
N SER A 16 -7.50 -15.62 -14.98
CA SER A 16 -7.02 -14.28 -15.33
C SER A 16 -5.78 -13.89 -14.53
N TYR A 17 -5.76 -14.19 -13.23
CA TYR A 17 -4.60 -13.97 -12.37
C TYR A 17 -3.41 -14.85 -12.77
N SER A 18 -3.65 -16.12 -13.12
CA SER A 18 -2.60 -17.03 -13.61
C SER A 18 -1.98 -16.53 -14.92
N LEU A 19 -2.81 -16.11 -15.88
CA LEU A 19 -2.36 -15.52 -17.14
C LEU A 19 -1.59 -14.21 -16.91
N LEU A 20 -2.04 -13.38 -15.96
CA LEU A 20 -1.35 -12.15 -15.61
C LEU A 20 0.04 -12.44 -15.02
N LEU A 21 0.16 -13.44 -14.13
CA LEU A 21 1.45 -13.90 -13.59
C LEU A 21 2.41 -14.44 -14.66
N GLU A 22 1.89 -15.04 -15.73
CA GLU A 22 2.70 -15.46 -16.87
C GLU A 22 3.12 -14.24 -17.71
N ALA A 23 2.19 -13.31 -17.95
CA ALA A 23 2.42 -12.12 -18.76
C ALA A 23 3.48 -11.19 -18.15
N ILE A 24 3.50 -10.97 -16.83
CA ILE A 24 4.43 -10.05 -16.17
C ILE A 24 5.91 -10.41 -16.40
N LYS A 25 6.23 -11.69 -16.62
CA LYS A 25 7.59 -12.14 -16.98
C LYS A 25 8.06 -11.53 -18.30
N GLY A 26 7.15 -11.37 -19.27
CA GLY A 26 7.42 -10.71 -20.54
C GLY A 26 7.65 -9.20 -20.44
N TYR A 27 7.29 -8.58 -19.32
CA TYR A 27 7.50 -7.15 -19.05
C TYR A 27 8.67 -6.88 -18.10
N ASN A 28 9.57 -7.85 -17.94
CA ASN A 28 10.72 -7.78 -17.02
C ASN A 28 10.33 -7.48 -15.56
N ILE A 29 9.18 -8.00 -15.12
CA ILE A 29 8.76 -7.95 -13.72
C ILE A 29 9.04 -9.32 -13.11
N ASP A 30 10.06 -9.37 -12.26
CA ASP A 30 10.32 -10.53 -11.41
C ASP A 30 9.77 -10.23 -10.00
N LEU A 31 8.86 -11.08 -9.53
CA LEU A 31 8.25 -10.94 -8.21
C LEU A 31 9.18 -11.40 -7.08
N ASP A 32 10.38 -11.92 -7.39
CA ASP A 32 11.47 -12.10 -6.43
C ASP A 32 12.15 -10.74 -6.14
N PRO A 33 11.99 -10.18 -4.92
CA PRO A 33 12.58 -8.90 -4.54
C PRO A 33 14.11 -8.92 -4.64
N LEU A 34 14.75 -10.08 -4.41
CA LEU A 34 16.22 -10.18 -4.44
C LEU A 34 16.79 -10.11 -5.85
N LYS A 35 16.00 -10.48 -6.87
CA LYS A 35 16.38 -10.40 -8.28
C LYS A 35 16.00 -9.06 -8.87
N PHE A 36 14.83 -8.54 -8.50
CA PHE A 36 14.38 -7.22 -8.96
C PHE A 36 15.36 -6.09 -8.55
N LEU A 37 15.97 -6.19 -7.37
CA LEU A 37 16.90 -5.18 -6.85
C LEU A 37 18.31 -5.19 -7.48
N LYS A 38 18.67 -6.18 -8.31
CA LYS A 38 20.05 -6.38 -8.79
C LYS A 38 20.39 -5.70 -10.13
N GLY A 39 19.65 -4.67 -10.51
CA GLY A 39 20.09 -3.74 -11.56
C GLY A 39 19.76 -4.18 -12.99
N HIS A 40 18.52 -4.60 -13.25
CA HIS A 40 18.07 -4.62 -14.63
C HIS A 40 17.82 -3.17 -15.10
N PRO A 41 18.46 -2.70 -16.18
CA PRO A 41 18.13 -1.39 -16.75
C PRO A 41 16.73 -1.49 -17.34
N ASN A 42 15.79 -0.91 -16.59
CA ASN A 42 14.56 -0.26 -17.02
C ASN A 42 13.75 -0.99 -18.12
N GLY A 43 12.70 -1.69 -17.68
CA GLY A 43 11.51 -1.90 -18.51
C GLY A 43 10.74 -0.59 -18.71
N TRP A 44 9.44 -0.68 -18.97
CA TRP A 44 8.58 0.48 -19.14
C TRP A 44 7.86 0.76 -17.81
N PRO A 45 8.30 1.69 -16.95
CA PRO A 45 7.81 1.78 -15.57
C PRO A 45 6.31 2.04 -15.51
N THR A 46 5.79 2.89 -16.40
CA THR A 46 4.35 3.14 -16.52
C THR A 46 3.55 1.87 -16.84
N LEU A 47 4.06 1.00 -17.73
CA LEU A 47 3.40 -0.28 -18.03
C LEU A 47 3.55 -1.27 -16.88
N GLN A 48 4.71 -1.29 -16.21
CA GLN A 48 4.96 -2.17 -15.08
C GLN A 48 4.08 -1.82 -13.88
N ILE A 49 4.02 -0.54 -13.50
CA ILE A 49 3.11 0.00 -12.48
C ILE A 49 1.67 -0.41 -12.80
N ARG A 50 1.25 -0.25 -14.07
CA ARG A 50 -0.09 -0.63 -14.51
C ARG A 50 -0.38 -2.12 -14.35
N LEU A 51 0.53 -2.99 -14.78
CA LEU A 51 0.38 -4.44 -14.63
C LEU A 51 0.35 -4.87 -13.16
N LEU A 52 1.17 -4.23 -12.32
CA LEU A 52 1.16 -4.47 -10.88
C LEU A 52 -0.16 -4.02 -10.24
N HIS A 53 -0.75 -2.89 -10.69
CA HIS A 53 -2.09 -2.49 -10.27
C HIS A 53 -3.17 -3.51 -10.68
N GLU A 54 -3.11 -4.05 -11.89
CA GLU A 54 -4.01 -5.12 -12.34
C GLU A 54 -3.83 -6.39 -11.49
N LEU A 55 -2.60 -6.68 -11.05
CA LEU A 55 -2.29 -7.81 -10.17
C LEU A 55 -2.90 -7.62 -8.77
N VAL A 56 -2.82 -6.41 -8.23
CA VAL A 56 -3.51 -6.03 -6.99
C VAL A 56 -5.04 -6.14 -7.16
N TYR A 57 -5.58 -5.64 -8.28
CA TYR A 57 -7.02 -5.66 -8.55
C TYR A 57 -7.54 -7.10 -8.66
N THR A 58 -6.89 -7.95 -9.45
CA THR A 58 -7.25 -9.36 -9.61
C THR A 58 -7.14 -10.14 -8.30
N ALA A 59 -6.11 -9.88 -7.48
CA ALA A 59 -6.00 -10.48 -6.14
C ALA A 59 -7.16 -10.10 -5.21
N ARG A 60 -7.63 -8.83 -5.24
CA ARG A 60 -8.84 -8.43 -4.50
C ARG A 60 -10.08 -9.18 -4.98
N ARG A 61 -10.22 -9.39 -6.29
CA ARG A 61 -11.36 -10.09 -6.89
C ARG A 61 -11.34 -11.60 -6.63
N LEU A 62 -10.18 -12.18 -6.36
CA LEU A 62 -10.03 -13.56 -5.88
C LEU A 62 -10.53 -13.75 -4.44
N GLY A 63 -10.75 -12.67 -3.68
CA GLY A 63 -11.15 -12.76 -2.28
C GLY A 63 -10.00 -13.03 -1.31
N ASP A 64 -8.75 -12.90 -1.75
CA ASP A 64 -7.57 -13.00 -0.90
C ASP A 64 -6.97 -11.59 -0.63
N PRO A 65 -7.36 -10.92 0.47
CA PRO A 65 -6.84 -9.61 0.80
C PRO A 65 -5.35 -9.65 1.16
N ALA A 66 -4.83 -10.77 1.69
CA ALA A 66 -3.42 -10.89 2.03
C ALA A 66 -2.54 -10.90 0.78
N LEU A 67 -2.98 -11.58 -0.27
CA LEU A 67 -2.33 -11.56 -1.57
C LEU A 67 -2.33 -10.14 -2.18
N ALA A 68 -3.46 -9.43 -2.10
CA ALA A 68 -3.54 -8.05 -2.55
C ALA A 68 -2.59 -7.12 -1.79
N VAL A 69 -2.44 -7.30 -0.47
CA VAL A 69 -1.46 -6.58 0.36
C VAL A 69 -0.04 -6.87 -0.10
N ARG A 70 0.31 -8.13 -0.39
CA ARG A 70 1.66 -8.50 -0.86
C ARG A 70 1.99 -7.80 -2.19
N HIS A 71 1.09 -7.83 -3.16
CA HIS A 71 1.29 -7.15 -4.46
C HIS A 71 1.37 -5.64 -4.30
N MET A 72 0.56 -5.06 -3.41
CA MET A 72 0.60 -3.62 -3.13
C MET A 72 1.93 -3.20 -2.49
N LYS A 73 2.44 -3.97 -1.53
CA LYS A 73 3.76 -3.75 -0.91
C LYS A 73 4.88 -3.88 -1.95
N PHE A 74 4.80 -4.89 -2.81
CA PHE A 74 5.76 -5.09 -3.89
C PHE A 74 5.79 -3.88 -4.83
N LEU A 75 4.63 -3.41 -5.30
CA LEU A 75 4.50 -2.24 -6.17
C LEU A 75 5.13 -1.00 -5.51
N LEU A 76 4.71 -0.69 -4.27
CA LEU A 76 5.24 0.45 -3.52
C LEU A 76 6.76 0.38 -3.36
N HIS A 77 7.30 -0.78 -3.00
CA HIS A 77 8.73 -0.93 -2.79
C HIS A 77 9.54 -0.84 -4.09
N THR A 78 9.08 -1.54 -5.14
CA THR A 78 9.85 -1.68 -6.38
C THR A 78 9.76 -0.47 -7.28
N MET A 79 8.59 0.18 -7.34
CA MET A 79 8.32 1.31 -8.24
C MET A 79 8.38 2.68 -7.55
N HIS A 80 8.85 2.76 -6.30
CA HIS A 80 8.90 4.01 -5.52
C HIS A 80 9.45 5.21 -6.29
N GLU A 81 10.56 5.03 -7.02
CA GLU A 81 11.23 6.11 -7.77
C GLU A 81 10.46 6.59 -9.02
N HIS A 82 9.42 5.85 -9.42
CA HIS A 82 8.62 6.11 -10.62
C HIS A 82 7.19 6.57 -10.30
N LEU A 83 6.81 6.61 -9.02
CA LEU A 83 5.49 7.04 -8.58
C LEU A 83 5.50 8.53 -8.23
N SER A 84 4.43 9.22 -8.59
CA SER A 84 4.17 10.59 -8.13
C SER A 84 3.74 10.62 -6.66
N ASP A 85 3.84 11.78 -6.01
CA ASP A 85 3.39 11.95 -4.61
C ASP A 85 1.90 11.60 -4.43
N ALA A 86 1.08 11.90 -5.44
CA ALA A 86 -0.34 11.56 -5.45
C ALA A 86 -0.54 10.03 -5.52
N GLU A 87 0.15 9.34 -6.42
CA GLU A 87 0.07 7.88 -6.53
C GLU A 87 0.62 7.18 -5.28
N LEU A 88 1.71 7.69 -4.70
CA LEU A 88 2.26 7.19 -3.44
C LEU A 88 1.24 7.31 -2.30
N SER A 89 0.58 8.46 -2.18
CA SER A 89 -0.47 8.69 -1.18
C SER A 89 -1.65 7.74 -1.38
N ASP A 90 -2.13 7.58 -2.61
CA ASP A 90 -3.25 6.69 -2.95
C ASP A 90 -2.92 5.21 -2.69
N LEU A 91 -1.72 4.78 -3.08
CA LEU A 91 -1.22 3.42 -2.83
C LEU A 91 -1.04 3.15 -1.33
N ALA A 92 -0.53 4.12 -0.56
CA ALA A 92 -0.38 4.01 0.88
C ALA A 92 -1.74 3.91 1.59
N GLY A 93 -2.72 4.74 1.21
CA GLY A 93 -4.09 4.65 1.71
C GLY A 93 -4.77 3.33 1.29
N GLY A 94 -4.55 2.88 0.06
CA GLY A 94 -4.98 1.59 -0.44
C GLY A 94 -4.37 0.40 0.31
N LEU A 95 -3.12 0.52 0.74
CA LEU A 95 -2.43 -0.48 1.56
C LEU A 95 -2.98 -0.51 2.99
N ASP A 96 -3.21 0.65 3.61
CA ASP A 96 -3.81 0.74 4.95
C ASP A 96 -5.20 0.10 4.99
N THR A 97 -6.06 0.45 4.02
CA THR A 97 -7.40 -0.13 3.90
C THR A 97 -7.38 -1.65 3.71
N LEU A 98 -6.52 -2.16 2.84
CA LEU A 98 -6.35 -3.61 2.66
C LEU A 98 -5.79 -4.29 3.91
N SER A 99 -4.82 -3.67 4.59
CA SER A 99 -4.21 -4.24 5.79
C SER A 99 -5.21 -4.42 6.92
N LYS A 100 -6.16 -3.49 7.08
CA LYS A 100 -7.27 -3.60 8.04
C LYS A 100 -8.20 -4.79 7.74
N GLN A 101 -8.38 -5.13 6.46
CA GLN A 101 -9.16 -6.31 6.04
C GLN A 101 -8.43 -7.62 6.32
N CYS A 102 -7.10 -7.59 6.51
CA CYS A 102 -6.29 -8.76 6.83
C CYS A 102 -6.26 -9.12 8.33
N SER A 103 -6.70 -8.24 9.25
CA SER A 103 -6.58 -8.41 10.73
C SER A 103 -7.36 -9.58 11.36
N GLY A 104 -7.97 -10.46 10.56
CA GLY A 104 -8.58 -11.71 11.00
C GLY A 104 -8.18 -12.94 10.17
N SER A 105 -7.34 -12.76 9.15
CA SER A 105 -6.85 -13.87 8.32
C SER A 105 -5.57 -14.40 8.95
N VAL A 106 -5.63 -15.61 9.51
CA VAL A 106 -4.43 -16.45 9.69
C VAL A 106 -3.71 -16.45 8.34
N PRO A 107 -2.37 -16.28 8.28
CA PRO A 107 -1.64 -16.46 7.01
C PRO A 107 -2.10 -17.82 6.51
N SER A 108 -2.76 -17.85 5.37
CA SER A 108 -3.23 -19.08 4.76
C SER A 108 -1.99 -19.94 4.53
N SER A 109 -1.73 -20.81 5.51
CA SER A 109 -1.14 -22.13 5.27
C SER A 109 -1.87 -22.66 4.03
N PRO A 110 -1.15 -23.25 3.06
CA PRO A 110 -1.72 -23.64 1.77
C PRO A 110 -2.93 -24.55 2.03
N SER A 111 -4.12 -23.96 2.01
CA SER A 111 -5.37 -24.67 2.25
C SER A 111 -5.74 -25.35 0.95
N SER A 112 -5.03 -26.44 0.67
CA SER A 112 -5.22 -27.45 -0.37
C SER A 112 -3.92 -27.70 -1.15
N PRO A 113 -3.40 -28.94 -1.18
CA PRO A 113 -2.25 -29.32 -2.01
C PRO A 113 -2.51 -29.22 -3.52
N ASN A 114 -3.73 -28.86 -3.95
CA ASN A 114 -4.10 -28.68 -5.36
C ASN A 114 -4.07 -27.23 -5.82
N ASP A 115 -3.80 -26.27 -4.94
CA ASP A 115 -3.82 -24.85 -5.31
C ASP A 115 -2.46 -24.43 -5.90
N LYS A 116 -2.24 -24.75 -7.19
CA LYS A 116 -1.03 -24.37 -7.96
C LYS A 116 -0.70 -22.87 -7.90
N LEU A 117 -1.66 -22.03 -7.48
CA LEU A 117 -1.47 -20.60 -7.23
C LEU A 117 -0.58 -20.31 -6.01
N SER A 118 -0.68 -21.15 -4.98
CA SER A 118 0.07 -21.02 -3.71
C SER A 118 1.55 -21.41 -3.83
N LEU A 119 1.91 -22.08 -4.92
CA LEU A 119 3.27 -22.56 -5.21
C LEU A 119 4.22 -21.46 -5.67
N HIS A 120 3.69 -20.31 -6.10
CA HIS A 120 4.52 -19.13 -6.33
C HIS A 120 4.76 -18.46 -4.96
N PHE A 121 5.78 -18.95 -4.25
CA PHE A 121 6.25 -18.35 -3.00
C PHE A 121 6.67 -16.91 -3.28
N PHE A 122 5.79 -15.96 -2.96
CA PHE A 122 6.10 -14.53 -2.96
C PHE A 122 6.70 -14.17 -1.61
N PRO A 123 8.04 -13.98 -1.52
CA PRO A 123 8.64 -13.58 -0.26
C PRO A 123 8.09 -12.21 0.17
N GLU A 124 7.92 -12.04 1.47
CA GLU A 124 7.40 -10.78 2.00
C GLU A 124 8.36 -9.63 1.69
N VAL A 125 7.84 -8.59 1.05
CA VAL A 125 8.60 -7.40 0.71
C VAL A 125 8.69 -6.48 1.93
N SER A 126 9.91 -6.20 2.37
CA SER A 126 10.18 -5.20 3.39
C SER A 126 10.26 -3.81 2.76
N LEU A 127 9.54 -2.81 3.30
CA LEU A 127 9.49 -1.44 2.78
C LEU A 127 10.76 -0.62 3.09
N THR A 128 11.94 -1.21 2.95
CA THR A 128 13.23 -0.59 3.32
C THR A 128 13.64 0.60 2.46
N LYS A 129 13.08 0.73 1.25
CA LYS A 129 13.26 1.88 0.37
C LYS A 129 12.46 3.12 0.80
N MET A 130 11.50 2.96 1.70
CA MET A 130 10.68 4.09 2.17
C MET A 130 11.45 4.92 3.19
N PRO A 131 11.32 6.25 3.17
CA PRO A 131 11.98 7.11 4.15
C PRO A 131 11.47 6.81 5.56
N LEU A 132 12.39 6.48 6.46
CA LEU A 132 12.09 6.27 7.87
C LEU A 132 12.50 7.51 8.67
N VAL A 133 11.54 8.11 9.38
CA VAL A 133 11.83 9.17 10.35
C VAL A 133 12.55 8.55 11.55
N ARG A 134 13.87 8.75 11.66
CA ARG A 134 14.67 8.22 12.77
C ARG A 134 14.60 9.09 14.03
N SER A 135 14.45 10.39 13.85
CA SER A 135 14.33 11.36 14.94
C SER A 135 13.55 12.56 14.46
N PHE A 136 12.75 13.15 15.34
CA PHE A 136 12.15 14.45 15.11
C PHE A 136 12.54 15.37 16.26
N LYS A 137 12.81 16.65 15.95
CA LYS A 137 13.09 17.67 16.95
C LYS A 137 12.05 18.77 16.79
N VAL A 138 11.21 18.93 17.82
CA VAL A 138 10.29 20.05 17.90
C VAL A 138 11.11 21.33 17.92
N HIS A 139 10.95 22.18 16.91
CA HIS A 139 11.49 23.53 16.94
C HIS A 139 10.61 24.40 17.84
N GLN A 140 11.24 25.14 18.75
CA GLN A 140 10.54 26.12 19.58
C GLN A 140 9.94 27.19 18.66
N LEU A 141 8.65 27.47 18.83
CA LEU A 141 7.97 28.54 18.12
C LEU A 141 8.70 29.87 18.41
N PRO A 142 8.90 30.74 17.39
CA PRO A 142 9.33 32.11 17.59
C PRO A 142 8.48 32.80 18.66
N MET A 143 9.06 33.70 19.46
CA MET A 143 8.38 34.31 20.62
C MET A 143 7.02 34.93 20.29
N HIS A 144 6.85 35.47 19.07
CA HIS A 144 5.59 36.08 18.60
C HIS A 144 4.52 35.05 18.19
N LEU A 145 4.87 33.77 18.03
CA LEU A 145 3.96 32.65 17.75
C LEU A 145 3.76 31.74 18.98
N LYS A 146 4.44 32.03 20.09
CA LYS A 146 4.24 31.27 21.32
C LYS A 146 2.82 31.55 21.85
N PRO A 147 2.08 30.52 22.28
CA PRO A 147 0.80 30.72 22.93
C PRO A 147 0.99 31.63 24.14
N VAL A 148 0.44 32.84 24.09
CA VAL A 148 0.36 33.70 25.26
C VAL A 148 -0.90 33.28 25.98
N GLY A 149 -0.74 32.63 27.14
CA GLY A 149 -1.86 32.39 28.04
C GLY A 149 -2.55 33.72 28.27
N ARG A 150 -3.84 33.82 27.93
CA ARG A 150 -4.62 35.02 28.24
C ARG A 150 -4.46 35.23 29.74
N LYS A 151 -3.76 36.29 30.15
CA LYS A 151 -3.82 36.75 31.53
C LYS A 151 -5.31 36.87 31.82
N ALA A 152 -5.81 36.11 32.78
CA ALA A 152 -7.18 36.26 33.25
C ALA A 152 -7.31 37.74 33.60
N THR A 153 -7.93 38.51 32.71
CA THR A 153 -8.41 39.83 33.06
C THR A 153 -9.35 39.56 34.20
N SER A 154 -9.01 40.03 35.40
CA SER A 154 -9.88 40.02 36.57
C SER A 154 -11.19 40.70 36.19
N ALA A 155 -12.10 39.93 35.63
CA ALA A 155 -13.46 40.31 35.32
C ALA A 155 -14.31 39.49 36.27
N VAL A 156 -14.68 40.18 37.35
CA VAL A 156 -16.00 40.11 37.99
C VAL A 156 -16.84 38.90 37.55
N ASN A 157 -16.94 37.93 38.46
CA ASN A 157 -18.00 36.93 38.61
C ASN A 157 -19.12 36.98 37.55
N SER A 158 -18.96 36.24 36.46
CA SER A 158 -20.10 35.64 35.75
C SER A 158 -19.63 34.34 35.04
N PRO A 159 -20.33 33.21 35.22
CA PRO A 159 -19.91 31.94 34.62
C PRO A 159 -20.33 31.90 33.14
N SER A 160 -19.42 32.23 32.22
CA SER A 160 -19.64 31.93 30.81
C SER A 160 -19.26 30.48 30.52
N ILE A 161 -20.26 29.60 30.50
CA ILE A 161 -20.15 28.25 29.97
C ILE A 161 -19.99 28.37 28.45
N GLY A 162 -18.75 28.26 27.97
CA GLY A 162 -18.39 28.20 26.55
C GLY A 162 -18.00 26.76 26.14
N PRO A 163 -18.07 26.40 24.84
CA PRO A 163 -18.42 25.05 24.39
C PRO A 163 -17.20 24.14 24.18
N PHE A 164 -16.18 24.23 25.03
CA PHE A 164 -15.07 23.27 25.00
C PHE A 164 -15.09 22.44 26.27
N ILE A 165 -15.60 21.21 26.12
CA ILE A 165 -15.52 20.14 27.11
C ILE A 165 -14.21 19.38 26.79
N PHE A 166 -13.35 19.23 27.80
CA PHE A 166 -12.21 18.30 27.77
C PHE A 166 -12.67 16.85 27.68
#